data_AF-A0A5K1DUZ2-F1
#
_entry.id   AF-A0A5K1DUZ2-F1
#
_cell.length_a   1.000
_cell.length_b   1.000
_cell.length_c   1.000
_cell.angle_alpha   90.00
_cell.angle_beta   90.00
_cell.angle_gamma   90.00
#
_symmetry.space_group_name_H-M   'P 1'
#
loop_
_entity.id
_entity.type
_entity.pdbx_description
1 polymer ?
#
loop_
_entity_poly.entity_id
_entity_poly.type
_entity_poly.pdbx_seq_one_letter_code
_entity_poly.pdbx_strand_id
1 'polypeptide(L)' 'MALLCVPLVASSVDQMLLDADKAKASGADVVELRLDFLKNFQPRQDLGVLLREKKLPTIVTY' A
#
# COMPACT_ATOMS: atom_id res chain seq x y z
N MET A 1 -9.97 11.44 -18.52
CA MET A 1 -9.29 11.62 -17.22
C MET A 1 -8.69 10.28 -16.84
N ALA A 2 -7.43 10.23 -16.38
CA ALA A 2 -6.77 9.02 -15.90
C ALA A 2 -6.39 9.20 -14.42
N LEU A 3 -6.32 8.10 -13.67
CA LEU A 3 -5.87 8.09 -12.27
C LEU A 3 -4.38 7.76 -12.19
N LEU A 4 -3.66 8.42 -11.29
CA LEU A 4 -2.28 8.09 -10.96
C LEU A 4 -2.23 7.01 -9.87
N CYS A 5 -1.84 5.80 -10.25
CA CYS A 5 -1.63 4.69 -9.32
C CYS A 5 -0.14 4.53 -9.00
N VAL A 6 0.20 4.44 -7.70
CA VAL A 6 1.58 4.26 -7.24
C VAL A 6 1.75 2.87 -6.61
N PRO A 7 2.68 2.03 -7.12
CA PRO A 7 2.98 0.74 -6.51
C PRO A 7 3.81 0.90 -5.25
N LEU A 8 3.40 0.22 -4.18
CA LEU A 8 4.10 0.14 -2.90
C LEU A 8 4.79 -1.22 -2.81
N VAL A 9 6.13 -1.20 -2.82
CA VAL A 9 7.01 -2.39 -2.92
C VAL A 9 7.93 -2.53 -1.70
N ALA A 10 7.53 -1.96 -0.57
CA ALA A 10 8.32 -2.06 0.64
C ALA A 10 8.31 -3.49 1.20
N SER A 11 9.34 -3.82 1.97
CA SER A 11 9.52 -5.19 2.51
C SER A 11 8.88 -5.41 3.89
N SER A 12 8.28 -4.38 4.48
CA SER A 12 7.55 -4.44 5.76
C SER A 12 6.26 -3.63 5.71
N VAL A 13 5.29 -4.02 6.54
CA VAL A 13 3.98 -3.37 6.65
C VAL A 13 4.11 -1.90 7.05
N ASP A 14 4.93 -1.61 8.07
CA ASP A 14 5.14 -0.24 8.56
C ASP A 14 5.69 0.67 7.45
N GLN A 15 6.64 0.16 6.67
CA GLN A 15 7.21 0.94 5.56
C GLN A 15 6.18 1.12 4.43
N MET A 16 5.34 0.13 4.16
CA MET A 16 4.22 0.25 3.22
C MET A 16 3.27 1.39 3.61
N LEU A 17 2.95 1.53 4.89
CA LEU A 17 2.09 2.60 5.40
C LEU A 17 2.74 3.98 5.21
N LEU A 18 4.03 4.10 5.56
CA LEU A 18 4.78 5.34 5.34
C LEU A 18 4.86 5.72 3.85
N ASP A 19 5.03 4.73 2.98
CA ASP A 19 5.10 4.98 1.54
C ASP A 19 3.72 5.33 0.95
N ALA A 20 2.62 4.81 1.52
CA ALA A 20 1.28 5.25 1.18
C ALA A 20 1.04 6.73 1.55
N ASP A 21 1.51 7.17 2.72
CA ASP A 21 1.42 8.57 3.13
C ASP A 21 2.24 9.49 2.21
N LYS A 22 3.45 9.07 1.84
CA LYS A 22 4.28 9.80 0.85
C LYS A 22 3.63 9.85 -0.53
N ALA A 23 3.03 8.75 -1.00
CA ALA A 23 2.35 8.70 -2.29
C ALA A 23 1.18 9.70 -2.31
N LYS A 24 0.39 9.74 -1.22
CA LYS A 24 -0.68 10.73 -1.05
C LYS A 24 -0.15 12.17 -1.05
N ALA A 25 0.90 12.44 -0.27
CA ALA A 25 1.53 13.76 -0.23
C ALA A 25 2.11 14.19 -1.60
N SER A 26 2.44 13.22 -2.45
CA SER A 26 2.97 13.44 -3.81
C SER A 26 1.88 13.52 -4.89
N GLY A 27 0.60 13.45 -4.54
CA GLY A 27 -0.52 13.58 -5.47
C GLY A 27 -1.01 12.29 -6.13
N ALA A 28 -0.72 11.11 -5.55
CA ALA A 28 -1.30 9.86 -6.01
C ALA A 28 -2.82 9.80 -5.75
N ASP A 29 -3.56 9.26 -6.73
CA ASP A 29 -5.00 9.03 -6.60
C ASP A 29 -5.31 7.65 -6.00
N VAL A 30 -4.44 6.67 -6.28
CA VAL A 30 -4.58 5.26 -5.90
C VAL A 30 -3.21 4.70 -5.50
N VAL A 31 -3.19 3.77 -4.57
CA VAL A 31 -1.99 2.97 -4.26
C VAL A 31 -2.23 1.50 -4.58
N GLU A 32 -1.21 0.83 -5.11
CA GLU A 32 -1.18 -0.62 -5.31
C GLU A 32 -0.28 -1.26 -4.25
N LEU A 33 -0.85 -2.11 -3.40
CA LEU A 33 -0.10 -2.91 -2.43
C LEU A 33 0.44 -4.16 -3.13
N ARG A 34 1.76 -4.20 -3.37
CA ARG A 34 2.46 -5.37 -3.89
C ARG A 34 2.86 -6.29 -2.74
N LEU A 35 1.94 -7.17 -2.38
CA LEU A 35 2.10 -8.08 -1.23
C LEU A 35 3.27 -9.06 -1.43
N ASP A 36 3.61 -9.36 -2.68
CA ASP A 36 4.75 -10.20 -3.06
C ASP A 36 6.11 -9.63 -2.64
N PHE A 37 6.19 -8.35 -2.27
CA PHE A 37 7.42 -7.72 -1.76
C PHE A 37 7.56 -7.81 -0.24
N LEU A 38 6.49 -8.11 0.50
CA LEU A 38 6.52 -8.16 1.96
C LEU A 38 7.23 -9.42 2.46
N LYS A 39 8.20 -9.23 3.36
CA LYS A 39 8.88 -10.35 4.02
C LYS A 39 8.07 -10.80 5.23
N ASN A 40 7.96 -12.13 5.41
CA ASN A 40 7.22 -12.75 6.52
C ASN A 40 5.76 -12.29 6.62
N PHE A 41 5.13 -12.02 5.47
CA PHE A 41 3.76 -11.51 5.41
C PHE A 41 2.77 -12.47 6.07
N GLN A 42 1.97 -11.95 7.01
CA GLN A 42 0.89 -12.66 7.70
C GLN A 42 -0.46 -12.17 7.15
N PRO A 43 -1.07 -12.86 6.16
CA PRO A 43 -2.12 -12.29 5.33
C PRO A 43 -3.31 -11.72 6.10
N ARG A 44 -3.79 -12.39 7.14
CA ARG A 44 -4.95 -11.92 7.92
C ARG A 44 -4.62 -10.71 8.80
N GLN A 45 -3.43 -10.70 9.40
CA GLN A 45 -3.02 -9.64 10.30
C GLN A 45 -2.60 -8.40 9.51
N ASP A 46 -1.67 -8.57 8.60
CA ASP A 46 -0.99 -7.49 7.90
C ASP A 46 -1.92 -6.80 6.90
N LEU A 47 -2.70 -7.57 6.12
CA LEU A 47 -3.71 -6.98 5.24
C LEU A 47 -4.78 -6.23 6.04
N GLY A 48 -5.15 -6.75 7.21
CA GLY A 48 -6.07 -6.08 8.13
C GLY A 48 -5.52 -4.74 8.63
N VAL A 49 -4.22 -4.64 8.90
CA VAL A 49 -3.56 -3.38 9.25
C VAL A 49 -3.54 -2.42 8.06
N LEU A 50 -3.04 -2.87 6.90
CA LEU A 50 -2.91 -2.07 5.69
C LEU A 50 -4.25 -1.47 5.22
N LEU A 51 -5.33 -2.25 5.27
CA LEU A 51 -6.65 -1.80 4.83
C LEU A 51 -7.36 -0.90 5.84
N ARG A 52 -7.14 -1.08 7.15
CA ARG A 52 -7.72 -0.22 8.19
C ARG A 52 -7.08 1.17 8.18
N GLU A 53 -5.78 1.25 7.95
CA GLU A 53 -5.04 2.52 7.97
C GLU A 53 -5.04 3.27 6.63
N LYS A 54 -5.64 2.70 5.57
CA LYS A 54 -5.58 3.27 4.22
C LYS A 54 -6.07 4.72 4.17
N LYS A 55 -5.31 5.59 3.49
CA LYS A 55 -5.65 7.00 3.25
C LYS A 55 -6.06 7.32 1.82
N LEU A 56 -5.86 6.36 0.91
CA LEU A 56 -6.20 6.41 -0.51
C LEU A 56 -6.98 5.13 -0.88
N PRO A 57 -7.74 5.13 -1.99
CA PRO A 57 -8.16 3.91 -2.65
C PRO A 57 -6.97 2.96 -2.87
N THR A 58 -7.21 1.67 -2.70
CA THR A 58 -6.15 0.66 -2.65
C THR A 58 -6.49 -0.51 -3.56
N ILE A 59 -5.53 -0.88 -4.40
CA ILE A 59 -5.54 -2.13 -5.18
C ILE A 59 -4.61 -3.09 -4.46
N VAL A 60 -5.04 -4.34 -4.30
CA VAL A 60 -4.23 -5.39 -3.68
C VAL A 60 -3.80 -6.35 -4.78
N THR A 61 -2.49 -6.52 -4.92
CA THR A 61 -1.86 -7.39 -5.92
C THR A 61 -0.91 -8.35 -5.20
N TYR A 62 -0.93 -9.63 -5.59
CA TYR A 62 -0.12 -10.70 -5.02
C TYR A 62 0.58 -11.47 -6.15
#